data_AF-X0WDF0-F1
#
_entry.id   AF-X0WDF0-F1
#
_cell.length_a   1.000
_cell.length_b   1.000
_cell.length_c   1.000
_cell.angle_alpha   90.00
_cell.angle_beta   90.00
_cell.angle_gamma   90.00
#
_symmetry.space_group_name_H-M   'P 1'
#
loop_
_entity.id
_entity.type
_entity.pdbx_description
1 polymer ?
#
loop_
_entity_poly.entity_id
_entity_poly.type
_entity_poly.pdbx_seq_one_letter_code
_entity_poly.pdbx_strand_id
1 'polypeptide(L)'
;MAVQIVDDSPAQLAGMKAGDRIMDFDKISQFQGFIKSHQGKEITLTIKRGKETLDVNLTPRVFYPEDEGSIGVGLARVTNIKYSWYQAPWQGISITAKQTVAIPIVLGGILKDVFQGEEVKGVKLAGPIGIGKIMSDALVQGAVNFLMLLSMISIWLAVFNILPIPALDGGKLLFLGIEKIRGKAINQKIEAKVNAVFFALLLGLMLFVTIKDIIGLL
;
A
#
# COMPACT_ATOMS: atom_id res chain seq x y z
N MET A 1 5.42 2.88 14.83
CA MET A 1 4.06 3.44 14.72
C MET A 1 3.19 2.38 14.08
N ALA A 2 1.97 2.18 14.60
CA ALA A 2 0.96 1.35 13.96
C ALA A 2 0.47 2.09 12.71
N VAL A 3 0.66 1.50 11.54
CA VAL A 3 0.24 2.06 10.24
C VAL A 3 -1.06 1.44 9.78
N GLN A 4 -1.30 0.19 10.14
CA GLN A 4 -2.50 -0.53 9.82
C GLN A 4 -2.88 -1.42 11.00
N ILE A 5 -4.18 -1.58 11.21
CA ILE A 5 -4.74 -2.52 12.16
C ILE A 5 -5.71 -3.40 11.38
N VAL A 6 -5.56 -4.71 11.54
CA VAL A 6 -6.41 -5.70 10.89
C VAL A 6 -7.74 -5.80 11.63
N ASP A 7 -8.83 -5.96 10.89
CA ASP A 7 -10.16 -6.18 11.48
C ASP A 7 -10.21 -7.50 12.26
N ASP A 8 -11.00 -7.55 13.34
CA ASP A 8 -11.11 -8.67 14.29
C ASP A 8 -9.78 -9.11 14.93
N SER A 9 -8.80 -8.20 14.97
CA SER A 9 -7.51 -8.45 15.61
C SER A 9 -7.51 -8.11 17.10
N PRO A 10 -6.62 -8.72 17.91
CA PRO A 10 -6.43 -8.34 19.31
C PRO A 10 -6.14 -6.86 19.49
N ALA A 11 -5.41 -6.25 18.57
CA ALA A 11 -5.13 -4.81 18.63
C ALA A 11 -6.38 -3.96 18.38
N GLN A 12 -7.24 -4.35 17.43
CA GLN A 12 -8.51 -3.64 17.20
C GLN A 12 -9.46 -3.78 18.40
N LEU A 13 -9.60 -5.00 18.94
CA LEU A 13 -10.43 -5.29 20.12
C LEU A 13 -9.95 -4.52 21.35
N ALA A 14 -8.65 -4.32 21.48
CA ALA A 14 -8.04 -3.51 22.52
C ALA A 14 -8.15 -1.99 22.26
N GLY A 15 -8.79 -1.58 21.16
CA GLY A 15 -9.05 -0.18 20.84
C GLY A 15 -7.84 0.57 20.27
N MET A 16 -6.81 -0.14 19.80
CA MET A 16 -5.70 0.49 19.05
C MET A 16 -6.23 1.06 17.73
N LYS A 17 -5.59 2.13 17.25
CA LYS A 17 -5.91 2.81 15.98
C LYS A 17 -4.64 3.03 15.15
N ALA A 18 -4.81 3.11 13.84
CA ALA A 18 -3.73 3.54 12.96
C ALA A 18 -3.25 4.94 13.39
N GLY A 19 -1.93 5.14 13.43
CA GLY A 19 -1.29 6.34 13.97
C GLY A 19 -0.76 6.20 15.40
N ASP A 20 -1.14 5.15 16.14
CA ASP A 20 -0.66 4.94 17.51
C ASP A 20 0.85 4.63 17.53
N ARG A 21 1.59 5.32 18.41
CA ARG A 21 3.03 5.10 18.58
C ARG A 21 3.31 4.30 19.83
N ILE A 22 3.75 3.06 19.66
CA ILE A 22 4.24 2.22 20.75
C ILE A 22 5.52 2.84 21.32
N MET A 23 5.54 3.07 22.63
CA MET A 23 6.62 3.81 23.32
C MET A 23 7.69 2.91 23.93
N ASP A 24 7.34 1.69 24.32
CA ASP A 24 8.20 0.83 25.14
C ASP A 24 9.35 0.14 24.39
N PHE A 25 9.44 0.33 23.06
CA PHE A 25 10.39 -0.40 22.22
C PHE A 25 11.07 0.51 21.20
N ASP A 26 12.41 0.47 21.18
CA ASP A 26 13.21 1.23 20.22
C ASP A 26 13.26 0.57 18.84
N LYS A 27 13.39 -0.77 18.79
CA LYS A 27 13.48 -1.54 17.54
C LYS A 27 12.23 -2.38 17.29
N ILE A 28 11.80 -2.43 16.03
CA ILE A 28 10.67 -3.28 15.60
C ILE A 28 10.95 -4.76 15.92
N SER A 29 12.19 -5.23 15.76
CA SER A 29 12.57 -6.60 16.09
C SER A 29 12.45 -6.94 17.57
N GLN A 30 12.70 -5.99 18.48
CA GLN A 30 12.51 -6.18 19.92
C GLN A 30 11.03 -6.30 20.26
N PHE A 31 10.20 -5.43 19.69
CA PHE A 31 8.75 -5.52 19.83
C PHE A 31 8.21 -6.85 19.30
N GLN A 32 8.60 -7.25 18.09
CA GLN A 32 8.19 -8.53 17.50
C GLN A 32 8.63 -9.72 18.36
N GLY A 33 9.86 -9.68 18.90
CA GLY A 33 10.36 -10.69 19.83
C GLY A 33 9.55 -10.76 21.12
N PHE A 34 9.21 -9.61 21.70
CA PHE A 34 8.39 -9.51 22.92
C PHE A 34 6.98 -10.06 22.72
N ILE A 35 6.32 -9.68 21.63
CA ILE A 35 4.98 -10.20 21.29
C ILE A 35 5.04 -11.71 21.08
N LYS A 36 6.07 -12.22 20.40
CA LYS A 36 6.24 -13.66 20.15
C LYS A 36 6.46 -14.46 21.43
N SER A 37 7.14 -13.89 22.44
CA SER A 37 7.38 -14.57 23.72
C SER A 37 6.19 -14.51 24.69
N HIS A 38 5.22 -13.63 24.45
CA HIS A 38 4.03 -13.46 25.30
C HIS A 38 2.73 -13.92 24.63
N GLN A 39 2.82 -14.80 23.63
CA GLN A 39 1.64 -15.38 22.98
C GLN A 39 0.73 -16.11 23.98
N GLY A 40 -0.57 -15.86 23.89
CA GLY A 40 -1.58 -16.43 24.79
C GLY A 40 -1.62 -15.82 26.19
N LYS A 41 -0.82 -14.78 26.48
CA LYS A 41 -0.83 -14.06 27.76
C LYS A 41 -1.27 -12.61 27.54
N GLU A 42 -2.05 -12.09 28.48
CA GLU A 42 -2.41 -10.68 28.48
C GLU A 42 -1.17 -9.83 28.73
N ILE A 43 -0.96 -8.82 27.89
CA ILE A 43 0.13 -7.85 27.98
C ILE A 43 -0.45 -6.44 27.97
N THR A 44 0.22 -5.52 28.65
CA THR A 44 -0.07 -4.09 28.60
C THR A 44 0.97 -3.40 27.73
N LEU A 45 0.51 -2.61 26.76
CA LEU A 45 1.36 -1.80 25.88
C LEU A 45 1.10 -0.33 26.10
N THR A 46 2.17 0.45 26.30
CA THR A 46 2.07 1.91 26.38
C THR A 46 2.10 2.48 24.96
N ILE A 47 0.99 3.09 24.53
CA ILE A 47 0.87 3.75 23.24
C ILE A 47 0.67 5.25 23.39
N LYS A 48 1.16 6.00 22.41
CA LYS A 48 0.92 7.43 22.29
C LYS A 48 0.00 7.70 21.11
N ARG A 49 -1.18 8.27 21.40
CA ARG A 49 -2.18 8.70 20.42
C ARG A 49 -2.23 10.23 20.40
N GLY A 50 -1.59 10.85 19.40
CA GLY A 50 -1.42 12.30 19.36
C GLY A 50 -0.59 12.83 20.53
N LYS A 51 -1.24 13.52 21.48
CA LYS A 51 -0.60 14.04 22.71
C LYS A 51 -0.81 13.17 23.94
N GLU A 52 -1.76 12.24 23.90
CA GLU A 52 -2.14 11.40 25.04
C GLU A 52 -1.33 10.10 25.04
N THR A 53 -1.00 9.64 26.24
CA THR A 53 -0.42 8.32 26.48
C THR A 53 -1.50 7.43 27.06
N LEU A 54 -1.71 6.28 26.46
CA LEU A 54 -2.75 5.31 26.83
C LEU A 54 -2.10 3.95 27.02
N ASP A 55 -2.53 3.24 28.05
CA ASP A 55 -2.15 1.85 28.28
C ASP A 55 -3.23 0.95 27.69
N VAL A 56 -2.80 0.04 26.82
CA VAL A 56 -3.70 -0.85 26.09
C VAL A 56 -3.39 -2.30 26.46
N ASN A 57 -4.39 -2.98 27.00
CA ASN A 57 -4.30 -4.39 27.34
C ASN A 57 -4.77 -5.24 26.15
N LEU A 58 -3.92 -6.16 25.71
CA LEU A 58 -4.25 -7.08 24.63
C LEU A 58 -3.62 -8.45 24.85
N THR A 59 -4.19 -9.48 24.24
CA THR A 59 -3.65 -10.84 24.30
C THR A 59 -3.18 -11.28 22.90
N PRO A 60 -1.87 -11.50 22.67
CA PRO A 60 -1.38 -11.93 21.37
C PRO A 60 -1.84 -13.35 21.03
N ARG A 61 -2.31 -13.56 19.79
CA ARG A 61 -2.77 -14.87 19.31
C ARG A 61 -1.60 -15.83 19.13
N VAL A 62 -1.79 -17.09 19.52
CA VAL A 62 -0.83 -18.18 19.29
C VAL A 62 -0.89 -18.63 17.82
N PHE A 63 -2.09 -18.72 17.26
CA PHE A 63 -2.33 -19.02 15.85
C PHE A 63 -2.91 -17.80 15.15
N TYR A 64 -2.29 -17.38 14.05
CA TYR A 64 -2.69 -16.22 13.27
C TYR A 64 -2.29 -16.43 11.81
N PRO A 65 -3.02 -15.81 10.85
CA PRO A 65 -2.60 -15.80 9.46
C PRO A 65 -1.23 -15.12 9.33
N GLU A 66 -0.33 -15.65 8.50
CA GLU A 66 1.04 -15.12 8.35
C GLU A 66 1.05 -13.61 8.02
N ASP A 67 0.00 -13.13 7.36
CA ASP A 67 -0.13 -11.77 6.86
C ASP A 67 -0.56 -10.74 7.94
N GLU A 68 -1.00 -11.19 9.12
CA GLU A 68 -1.57 -10.33 10.16
C GLU A 68 -0.66 -10.17 11.38
N GLY A 69 0.19 -11.17 11.64
CA GLY A 69 0.95 -11.25 12.88
C GLY A 69 0.08 -11.53 14.11
N SER A 70 0.75 -11.79 15.24
CA SER A 70 0.10 -12.26 16.47
C SER A 70 -0.92 -11.29 17.06
N ILE A 71 -0.77 -9.99 16.81
CA ILE A 71 -1.68 -8.94 17.32
C ILE A 71 -2.44 -8.20 16.22
N GLY A 72 -2.19 -8.49 14.93
CA GLY A 72 -2.88 -7.82 13.81
C GLY A 72 -2.45 -6.38 13.54
N VAL A 73 -1.18 -6.01 13.78
CA VAL A 73 -0.68 -4.64 13.62
C VAL A 73 0.43 -4.55 12.59
N GLY A 74 0.23 -3.73 11.55
CA GLY A 74 1.26 -3.31 10.61
C GLY A 74 2.12 -2.20 11.22
N LEU A 75 3.43 -2.44 11.37
CA LEU A 75 4.35 -1.49 11.98
C LEU A 75 5.26 -0.84 10.94
N ALA A 76 5.35 0.49 10.97
CA ALA A 76 6.43 1.21 10.30
C ALA A 76 7.20 2.08 11.29
N ARG A 77 8.52 2.14 11.07
CA ARG A 77 9.37 3.14 11.71
C ARG A 77 9.27 4.42 10.91
N VAL A 78 8.44 5.34 11.38
CA VAL A 78 8.37 6.69 10.82
C VAL A 78 9.40 7.55 11.53
N THR A 79 10.54 7.77 10.88
CA THR A 79 11.51 8.79 11.31
C THR A 79 11.26 10.04 10.49
N ASN A 80 10.77 11.09 11.13
CA ASN A 80 10.61 12.39 10.48
C ASN A 80 11.98 13.05 10.36
N ILE A 81 12.66 12.81 9.24
CA ILE A 81 13.89 13.51 8.89
C ILE A 81 13.50 14.87 8.33
N LYS A 82 13.84 15.95 9.05
CA LYS A 82 13.64 17.32 8.57
C LYS A 82 14.85 17.72 7.74
N TYR A 83 14.62 18.05 6.49
CA TYR A 83 15.62 18.66 5.62
C TYR A 83 15.48 20.17 5.63
N SER A 84 16.59 20.89 5.47
CA SER A 84 16.55 22.33 5.22
C SER A 84 15.83 22.60 3.89
N TRP A 85 15.16 23.75 3.79
CA TRP A 85 14.30 24.09 2.65
C TRP A 85 14.99 23.97 1.28
N TYR A 86 16.29 24.27 1.20
CA TYR A 86 17.09 24.18 -0.03
C TYR A 86 17.48 22.74 -0.41
N GLN A 87 17.55 21.83 0.56
CA GLN A 87 17.81 20.40 0.31
C GLN A 87 16.53 19.63 -0.02
N ALA A 88 15.38 20.11 0.47
CA ALA A 88 14.11 19.41 0.36
C ALA A 88 13.72 19.04 -1.09
N PRO A 89 13.85 19.90 -2.12
CA PRO A 89 13.53 19.52 -3.50
C PRO A 89 14.42 18.38 -4.02
N TRP A 90 15.72 18.43 -3.74
CA TRP A 90 16.67 17.43 -4.22
C TRP A 90 16.48 16.08 -3.54
N GLN A 91 16.20 16.11 -2.24
CA GLN A 91 15.85 14.91 -1.48
C GLN A 91 14.51 14.34 -1.96
N GLY A 92 13.52 15.19 -2.23
CA GLY A 92 12.24 14.78 -2.80
C GLY A 92 12.41 14.02 -4.12
N ILE A 93 13.22 14.56 -5.05
CA ILE A 93 13.54 13.89 -6.32
C ILE A 93 14.25 12.56 -6.06
N SER A 94 15.27 12.54 -5.19
CA SER A 94 16.04 11.32 -4.89
C SER A 94 15.16 10.21 -4.30
N ILE A 95 14.30 10.56 -3.34
CA ILE A 95 13.37 9.61 -2.70
C ILE A 95 12.36 9.12 -3.73
N THR A 96 11.78 10.03 -4.51
CA THR A 96 10.82 9.67 -5.57
C THR A 96 11.45 8.72 -6.58
N ALA A 97 12.66 9.01 -7.07
CA ALA A 97 13.36 8.16 -8.02
C ALA A 97 13.64 6.76 -7.44
N LYS A 98 14.09 6.67 -6.19
CA LYS A 98 14.30 5.39 -5.49
C LYS A 98 13.00 4.58 -5.40
N GLN A 99 11.90 5.22 -5.02
CA GLN A 99 10.59 4.57 -4.93
C GLN A 99 10.09 4.11 -6.30
N THR A 100 10.21 4.95 -7.33
CA THR A 100 9.82 4.61 -8.70
C THR A 100 10.58 3.38 -9.22
N VAL A 101 11.89 3.28 -8.97
CA VAL A 101 12.70 2.13 -9.42
C VAL A 101 12.41 0.86 -8.63
N ALA A 102 11.97 0.97 -7.38
CA ALA A 102 11.61 -0.20 -6.57
C ALA A 102 10.33 -0.89 -7.07
N ILE A 103 9.39 -0.14 -7.66
CA ILE A 103 8.09 -0.69 -8.06
C ILE A 103 8.21 -1.80 -9.12
N PRO A 104 8.93 -1.63 -10.24
CA PRO A 104 9.12 -2.71 -11.21
C PRO A 104 9.74 -3.97 -10.62
N ILE A 105 10.64 -3.84 -9.64
CA ILE A 105 11.28 -4.97 -8.95
C ILE A 105 10.24 -5.75 -8.15
N VAL A 106 9.39 -5.05 -7.39
CA VAL A 106 8.30 -5.66 -6.62
C VAL A 106 7.28 -6.32 -7.54
N LEU A 107 6.85 -5.65 -8.61
CA LEU A 107 5.93 -6.22 -9.60
C LEU A 107 6.51 -7.45 -10.27
N GLY A 108 7.81 -7.44 -10.62
CA GLY A 108 8.50 -8.60 -11.18
C GLY A 108 8.57 -9.78 -10.21
N GLY A 109 8.77 -9.51 -8.92
CA GLY A 109 8.69 -10.52 -7.85
C GLY A 109 7.31 -11.16 -7.77
N ILE A 110 6.25 -10.34 -7.71
CA ILE A 110 4.87 -10.82 -7.68
C ILE A 110 4.55 -11.70 -8.90
N LEU A 111 4.95 -11.26 -10.10
CA LEU A 111 4.73 -12.05 -11.31
C LEU A 111 5.46 -13.39 -11.22
N LYS A 112 6.69 -13.41 -10.72
CA LYS A 112 7.46 -14.64 -10.52
C LYS A 112 6.73 -15.59 -9.55
N ASP A 113 6.24 -15.08 -8.43
CA ASP A 113 5.53 -15.88 -7.42
C ASP A 113 4.25 -16.47 -8.01
N VAL A 114 3.49 -15.67 -8.79
CA VAL A 114 2.31 -16.14 -9.54
C VAL A 114 2.67 -17.26 -10.52
N PHE A 115 3.75 -17.11 -11.30
CA PHE A 115 4.17 -18.13 -12.26
C PHE A 115 4.71 -19.39 -11.60
N GLN A 116 5.22 -19.29 -10.36
CA GLN A 116 5.70 -20.42 -9.56
C GLN A 116 4.57 -21.10 -8.77
N GLY A 117 3.36 -20.55 -8.80
CA GLY A 117 2.20 -21.06 -8.06
C GLY A 117 2.31 -20.81 -6.55
N GLU A 118 3.19 -19.90 -6.13
CA GLU A 118 3.30 -19.48 -4.74
C GLU A 118 2.15 -18.52 -4.39
N GLU A 119 1.73 -18.53 -3.13
CA GLU A 119 0.74 -17.56 -2.66
C GLU A 119 1.33 -16.15 -2.73
N VAL A 120 0.65 -15.26 -3.46
CA VAL A 120 1.00 -13.83 -3.50
C VAL A 120 0.59 -13.19 -2.18
N LYS A 121 1.46 -13.30 -1.18
CA LYS A 121 1.23 -12.73 0.15
C LYS A 121 1.43 -11.21 0.14
N GLY A 122 0.55 -10.49 0.81
CA GLY A 122 0.70 -9.04 1.05
C GLY A 122 0.19 -8.11 -0.06
N VAL A 123 -0.41 -8.60 -1.14
CA VAL A 123 -1.04 -7.75 -2.17
C VAL A 123 -2.55 -7.73 -1.96
N LYS A 124 -3.04 -6.73 -1.23
CA LYS A 124 -4.47 -6.42 -1.17
C LYS A 124 -4.80 -5.37 -2.23
N LEU A 125 -5.64 -5.73 -3.19
CA LEU A 125 -6.20 -4.77 -4.15
C LEU A 125 -7.17 -3.86 -3.40
N ALA A 126 -6.83 -2.59 -3.26
CA ALA A 126 -7.72 -1.56 -2.73
C ALA A 126 -8.43 -0.88 -3.90
N GLY A 127 -9.76 -0.85 -3.86
CA GLY A 127 -10.56 -0.10 -4.83
C GLY A 127 -10.64 1.40 -4.51
N PRO A 128 -11.39 2.15 -5.32
CA PRO A 128 -11.55 3.60 -5.16
C PRO A 128 -12.10 4.00 -3.78
N ILE A 129 -13.01 3.20 -3.22
CA ILE A 129 -13.63 3.47 -1.92
C ILE A 129 -12.65 3.19 -0.79
N GLY A 130 -11.92 2.06 -0.84
CA GLY A 130 -10.87 1.75 0.12
C GLY A 130 -9.76 2.80 0.13
N ILE A 131 -9.33 3.27 -1.04
CA ILE A 131 -8.37 4.38 -1.16
C ILE A 131 -8.94 5.65 -0.51
N GLY A 132 -10.21 5.98 -0.74
CA GLY A 132 -10.88 7.12 -0.11
C GLY A 132 -10.84 7.06 1.44
N LYS A 133 -11.08 5.87 2.02
CA LYS A 133 -10.96 5.65 3.47
C LYS A 133 -9.53 5.89 3.96
N ILE A 134 -8.54 5.31 3.29
CA ILE A 134 -7.12 5.49 3.65
C ILE A 134 -6.71 6.98 3.52
N MET A 135 -7.23 7.70 2.54
CA MET A 135 -7.00 9.14 2.41
C MET A 135 -7.65 9.94 3.54
N SER A 136 -8.86 9.56 3.97
CA SER A 136 -9.51 10.16 5.14
C SER A 136 -8.70 9.93 6.42
N ASP A 137 -8.24 8.69 6.64
CA ASP A 137 -7.40 8.35 7.79
C ASP A 137 -6.07 9.14 7.77
N ALA A 138 -5.46 9.29 6.60
CA ALA A 138 -4.23 10.07 6.45
C ALA A 138 -4.43 11.57 6.72
N LEU A 139 -5.60 12.14 6.36
CA LEU A 139 -5.95 13.52 6.69
C LEU A 139 -6.06 13.72 8.21
N VAL A 140 -6.72 12.80 8.92
CA VAL A 140 -6.84 12.84 10.38
C VAL A 140 -5.47 12.75 11.06
N GLN A 141 -4.54 11.99 10.48
CA GLN A 141 -3.16 11.88 10.98
C GLN A 141 -2.28 13.11 10.65
N GLY A 142 -2.79 14.07 9.87
CA GLY A 142 -2.15 15.35 9.59
C GLY A 142 -1.64 15.51 8.15
N ALA A 143 -1.40 16.77 7.76
CA ALA A 143 -1.09 17.14 6.38
C ALA A 143 0.16 16.45 5.80
N VAL A 144 1.18 16.18 6.63
CA VAL A 144 2.40 15.50 6.17
C VAL A 144 2.10 14.06 5.72
N ASN A 145 1.27 13.33 6.47
CA ASN A 145 0.90 11.95 6.13
C ASN A 145 -0.01 11.90 4.91
N PHE A 146 -0.92 12.87 4.79
CA PHE A 146 -1.73 13.03 3.59
C PHE A 146 -0.89 13.29 2.33
N LEU A 147 0.06 14.23 2.39
CA LEU A 147 0.96 14.50 1.26
C LEU A 147 1.84 13.29 0.93
N MET A 148 2.28 12.55 1.94
CA MET A 148 3.04 11.31 1.73
C MET A 148 2.19 10.25 1.02
N LEU A 149 0.96 10.03 1.45
CA LEU A 149 0.03 9.11 0.78
C LEU A 149 -0.27 9.56 -0.65
N LEU A 150 -0.55 10.84 -0.85
CA LEU A 150 -0.80 11.42 -2.17
C LEU A 150 0.39 11.19 -3.10
N SER A 151 1.61 11.44 -2.62
CA SER A 151 2.84 11.20 -3.38
C SER A 151 2.98 9.73 -3.76
N MET A 152 2.68 8.81 -2.84
CA MET A 152 2.72 7.37 -3.10
C MET A 152 1.72 6.97 -4.18
N ILE A 153 0.47 7.43 -4.10
CA ILE A 153 -0.57 7.18 -5.11
C ILE A 153 -0.14 7.73 -6.48
N SER A 154 0.42 8.95 -6.53
CA SER A 154 0.91 9.53 -7.78
C SER A 154 2.02 8.71 -8.43
N ILE A 155 2.97 8.18 -7.64
CA ILE A 155 4.03 7.32 -8.16
C ILE A 155 3.43 6.01 -8.71
N TRP A 156 2.51 5.38 -7.98
CA TRP A 156 1.82 4.18 -8.46
C TRP A 156 1.09 4.43 -9.77
N LEU A 157 0.30 5.50 -9.85
CA LEU A 157 -0.43 5.87 -11.07
C LEU A 157 0.54 6.09 -12.25
N ALA A 158 1.66 6.78 -12.03
CA ALA A 158 2.67 7.00 -13.05
C ALA A 158 3.27 5.68 -13.56
N VAL A 159 3.61 4.75 -12.66
CA VAL A 159 4.16 3.44 -13.06
C VAL A 159 3.12 2.59 -13.80
N PHE A 160 1.89 2.50 -13.30
CA PHE A 160 0.81 1.77 -13.97
C PHE A 160 0.51 2.34 -15.35
N ASN A 161 0.51 3.67 -15.50
CA ASN A 161 0.30 4.33 -16.79
C ASN A 161 1.42 4.06 -17.79
N ILE A 162 2.64 3.72 -17.36
CA ILE A 162 3.76 3.38 -18.27
C ILE A 162 3.66 1.93 -18.76
N LEU A 163 2.91 1.06 -18.06
CA LEU A 163 2.76 -0.33 -18.48
C LEU A 163 2.17 -0.44 -19.89
N PRO A 164 2.57 -1.45 -20.68
CA PRO A 164 2.11 -1.66 -22.05
C PRO A 164 0.69 -2.25 -22.09
N ILE A 165 -0.25 -1.63 -21.37
CA ILE A 165 -1.65 -2.02 -21.28
C ILE A 165 -2.42 -1.09 -22.23
N PRO A 166 -3.10 -1.62 -23.26
CA PRO A 166 -3.98 -0.82 -24.10
C PRO A 166 -5.04 -0.09 -23.25
N ALA A 167 -5.48 1.08 -23.68
CA ALA A 167 -6.25 2.07 -22.91
C ALA A 167 -5.47 2.94 -21.89
N LEU A 168 -4.26 2.55 -21.47
CA LEU A 168 -3.35 3.42 -20.70
C LEU A 168 -2.34 4.13 -21.63
N ASP A 169 -1.64 5.14 -21.09
CA ASP A 169 -0.66 5.92 -21.86
C ASP A 169 0.49 5.07 -22.40
N GLY A 170 0.93 4.06 -21.65
CA GLY A 170 1.94 3.09 -22.05
C GLY A 170 1.47 2.14 -23.15
N GLY A 171 0.16 1.97 -23.31
CA GLY A 171 -0.43 1.29 -24.47
C GLY A 171 -0.13 2.04 -25.78
N LYS A 172 -0.16 3.38 -25.78
CA LYS A 172 0.24 4.17 -26.95
C LYS A 172 1.73 4.03 -27.25
N LEU A 173 2.57 4.01 -26.21
CA LEU A 173 4.01 3.76 -26.37
C LEU A 173 4.26 2.37 -26.97
N LEU A 174 3.50 1.36 -26.56
CA LEU A 174 3.55 0.02 -27.15
C LEU A 174 3.18 0.06 -28.63
N PHE A 175 2.07 0.69 -29.00
CA PHE A 175 1.65 0.80 -30.40
C PHE A 175 2.69 1.53 -31.25
N LEU A 176 3.24 2.64 -30.76
CA LEU A 176 4.32 3.37 -31.43
C LEU A 176 5.60 2.53 -31.58
N GLY A 177 5.93 1.73 -30.56
CA GLY A 177 7.04 0.77 -30.63
C GLY A 177 6.84 -0.30 -31.71
N ILE A 178 5.62 -0.86 -31.79
CA ILE A 178 5.24 -1.82 -32.84
C ILE A 178 5.29 -1.16 -34.23
N GLU A 179 4.80 0.07 -34.36
CA GLU A 179 4.87 0.82 -35.62
C GLU A 179 6.31 1.07 -36.06
N LYS A 180 7.20 1.42 -35.12
CA LYS A 180 8.62 1.63 -35.39
C LYS A 180 9.30 0.36 -35.89
N ILE A 181 8.97 -0.80 -35.32
CA ILE A 181 9.52 -2.10 -35.77
C ILE A 181 8.94 -2.50 -37.12
N ARG A 182 7.65 -2.28 -37.34
CA ARG A 182 6.94 -2.68 -38.56
C ARG A 182 7.16 -1.71 -39.73
N GLY A 183 7.61 -0.49 -39.46
CA GLY A 183 7.76 0.59 -40.45
C GLY A 183 6.44 1.06 -41.07
N LYS A 184 5.29 0.65 -40.52
CA LYS A 184 3.95 0.96 -41.04
C LYS A 184 2.98 1.23 -39.90
N ALA A 185 2.23 2.33 -40.02
CA ALA A 185 1.21 2.74 -39.07
C ALA A 185 0.19 1.62 -38.81
N ILE A 186 -0.23 1.47 -37.55
CA ILE A 186 -1.32 0.60 -37.16
C ILE A 186 -2.62 1.23 -37.65
N ASN A 187 -3.53 0.37 -38.11
CA ASN A 187 -4.85 0.83 -38.51
C ASN A 187 -5.54 1.42 -37.26
N GLN A 188 -5.85 2.71 -37.32
CA GLN A 188 -6.50 3.44 -36.24
C GLN A 188 -7.80 2.78 -35.77
N LYS A 189 -8.54 2.10 -36.67
CA LYS A 189 -9.76 1.36 -36.30
C LYS A 189 -9.45 0.14 -35.42
N ILE A 190 -8.30 -0.51 -35.63
CA ILE A 190 -7.87 -1.65 -34.82
C ILE A 190 -7.40 -1.13 -33.46
N GLU A 191 -6.57 -0.09 -33.44
CA GLU A 191 -6.09 0.53 -32.20
C GLU A 191 -7.27 1.02 -31.33
N ALA A 192 -8.23 1.73 -31.92
CA ALA A 192 -9.41 2.22 -31.22
C ALA A 192 -10.27 1.08 -30.65
N LYS A 193 -10.45 -0.03 -31.39
CA LYS A 193 -11.17 -1.21 -30.91
C LYS A 193 -10.45 -1.87 -29.74
N VAL A 194 -9.14 -2.07 -29.86
CA VAL A 194 -8.32 -2.68 -28.79
C VAL A 194 -8.37 -1.80 -27.54
N ASN A 195 -8.14 -0.50 -27.68
CA ASN A 195 -8.25 0.45 -26.57
C ASN A 195 -9.65 0.45 -25.95
N ALA A 196 -10.71 0.44 -26.74
CA ALA A 196 -12.08 0.40 -26.22
C ALA A 196 -12.37 -0.89 -25.42
N VAL A 197 -11.92 -2.05 -25.92
CA VAL A 197 -12.07 -3.33 -25.21
C VAL A 197 -11.33 -3.32 -23.88
N PHE A 198 -10.06 -2.90 -23.87
CA PHE A 198 -9.29 -2.83 -22.64
C PHE A 198 -9.83 -1.78 -21.67
N PHE A 199 -10.30 -0.64 -22.17
CA PHE A 199 -10.94 0.38 -21.34
C PHE A 199 -12.21 -0.16 -20.68
N ALA A 200 -13.05 -0.89 -21.42
CA ALA A 200 -14.23 -1.55 -20.87
C ALA A 200 -13.86 -2.62 -19.82
N LEU A 201 -12.79 -3.38 -20.04
CA LEU A 201 -12.27 -4.34 -19.05
C LEU A 201 -11.77 -3.64 -17.78
N LEU A 202 -11.05 -2.51 -17.92
CA LEU A 202 -10.57 -1.72 -16.79
C LEU A 202 -11.74 -1.14 -15.99
N LEU A 203 -12.78 -0.61 -16.65
CA LEU A 203 -14.00 -0.16 -15.98
C LEU A 203 -14.72 -1.31 -15.28
N GLY A 204 -14.82 -2.48 -15.92
CA GLY A 204 -15.39 -3.68 -15.31
C GLY A 204 -14.63 -4.11 -14.06
N LEU A 205 -13.29 -4.10 -14.12
CA LEU A 205 -12.42 -4.40 -12.99
C LEU A 205 -12.58 -3.36 -11.87
N MET A 206 -12.65 -2.07 -12.21
CA MET A 206 -12.89 -1.00 -11.25
C MET A 206 -14.20 -1.22 -10.51
N LEU A 207 -15.29 -1.51 -11.22
CA LEU A 207 -16.58 -1.83 -10.61
C LEU A 207 -16.52 -3.07 -9.73
N PHE A 208 -15.88 -4.15 -10.21
CA PHE A 208 -15.72 -5.38 -9.44
C PHE A 208 -14.96 -5.16 -8.12
N VAL A 209 -13.83 -4.47 -8.16
CA VAL A 209 -13.04 -4.15 -6.95
C VAL A 209 -13.82 -3.20 -6.05
N THR A 210 -14.53 -2.22 -6.60
CA THR A 210 -15.38 -1.32 -5.81
C THR A 210 -16.49 -2.07 -5.08
N ILE A 211 -17.14 -3.04 -5.73
CA ILE A 211 -18.16 -3.89 -5.08
C ILE A 211 -17.53 -4.73 -3.97
N LYS A 212 -16.35 -5.32 -4.21
CA LYS A 212 -15.61 -6.04 -3.17
C LYS A 212 -15.23 -5.16 -1.99
N ASP A 213 -14.80 -3.92 -2.24
CA ASP A 213 -14.51 -2.94 -1.19
C ASP A 213 -15.76 -2.66 -0.35
N ILE A 214 -16.91 -2.42 -0.98
CA ILE A 214 -18.17 -2.15 -0.27
C ILE A 214 -18.57 -3.35 0.60
N ILE A 215 -18.51 -4.56 0.05
CA ILE A 215 -18.83 -5.78 0.79
C ILE A 215 -17.85 -5.99 1.95
N GLY A 216 -16.56 -5.72 1.75
CA GLY A 216 -15.56 -5.83 2.81
C GLY A 216 -15.64 -4.75 3.88
N LEU A 217 -16.42 -3.68 3.64
CA LEU A 217 -16.66 -2.59 4.59
C LEU A 217 -17.98 -2.74 5.37
N LEU A 218 -18.87 -3.65 4.94
CA LEU A 218 -20.15 -4.00 5.59
C LEU A 218 -19.96 -5.18 6.54
#